data_AF-A0A174JC64-F1
#
_entry.id   AF-A0A174JC64-F1
#
_cell.length_a   1.000
_cell.length_b   1.000
_cell.length_c   1.000
_cell.angle_alpha   90.00
_cell.angle_beta   90.00
_cell.angle_gamma   90.00
#
_symmetry.space_group_name_H-M   'P 1'
#
loop_
_entity.id
_entity.type
_entity.pdbx_description
1 polymer ?
#
loop_
_entity_poly.entity_id
_entity_poly.type
_entity_poly.pdbx_seq_one_letter_code
_entity_poly.pdbx_strand_id
1 'polypeptide(L)'
;MALEAIKEIKNAEQKADEMINEAKKNAAEMIQKAKSEADSKYNEILKEARAKADEIINLAIEEGNFEAKPILEKGEKEVYAIKNVANDVKENAVNIVVERIVKSYGNS
;
A
#
# COMPACT_ATOMS: atom_id res chain seq x y z
N MET A 1 13.79 77.34 13.28
CA MET A 1 14.94 76.63 13.88
C MET A 1 14.53 75.64 14.97
N ALA A 2 14.37 76.01 16.26
CA ALA A 2 14.12 75.01 17.32
C ALA A 2 12.78 74.24 17.17
N LEU A 3 11.70 74.93 16.79
CA LEU A 3 10.39 74.33 16.54
C LEU A 3 10.37 73.37 15.33
N GLU A 4 11.18 73.65 14.31
CA GLU A 4 11.31 72.79 13.13
C GLU A 4 12.08 71.52 13.46
N ALA A 5 13.17 71.63 14.22
CA ALA A 5 13.94 70.48 14.68
C ALA A 5 13.07 69.53 15.53
N ILE A 6 12.23 70.06 16.42
CA ILE A 6 11.28 69.23 17.21
C ILE A 6 10.26 68.52 16.30
N LYS A 7 9.79 69.20 15.25
CA LYS A 7 8.85 68.63 14.29
C LYS A 7 9.48 67.51 13.46
N GLU A 8 10.74 67.69 13.04
CA GLU A 8 11.50 66.66 12.33
C GLU A 8 11.75 65.43 13.21
N ILE A 9 12.13 65.62 14.49
CA ILE A 9 12.31 64.53 15.44
C ILE A 9 11.01 63.72 15.57
N LYS A 10 9.87 64.39 15.77
CA LYS A 10 8.56 63.71 15.89
C LYS A 10 8.17 62.94 14.61
N ASN A 11 8.47 63.49 13.44
CA ASN A 11 8.23 62.80 12.17
C ASN A 11 9.16 61.59 11.99
N ALA A 12 10.41 61.69 12.45
CA ALA A 12 11.36 60.59 12.41
C ALA A 12 10.92 59.45 13.36
N GLU A 13 10.43 59.79 14.56
CA GLU A 13 9.86 58.83 15.50
C GLU A 13 8.66 58.09 14.90
N GLN A 14 7.70 58.80 14.29
CA GLN A 14 6.56 58.15 13.63
C GLN A 14 6.98 57.20 12.51
N LYS A 15 7.94 57.60 11.67
CA LYS A 15 8.46 56.72 10.60
C LYS A 15 9.17 55.49 11.15
N ALA A 16 9.90 55.64 12.26
CA ALA A 16 10.54 54.52 12.93
C ALA A 16 9.51 53.53 13.47
N ASP A 17 8.45 54.03 14.12
CA ASP A 17 7.36 53.19 14.63
C ASP A 17 6.61 52.46 13.51
N GLU A 18 6.33 53.14 12.39
CA GLU A 18 5.73 52.53 11.21
C GLU A 18 6.62 51.40 10.65
N MET A 19 7.93 51.64 10.50
CA MET A 19 8.87 50.60 10.05
C MET A 19 8.92 49.40 10.99
N ILE A 20 8.89 49.63 12.30
CA ILE A 20 8.88 48.53 13.30
C ILE A 20 7.58 47.72 13.19
N ASN A 21 6.44 48.38 13.03
CA ASN A 21 5.15 47.70 12.92
C ASN A 21 5.06 46.89 11.62
N GLU A 22 5.53 47.46 10.51
CA GLU A 22 5.58 46.76 9.22
C GLU A 22 6.52 45.56 9.28
N ALA A 23 7.72 45.71 9.88
CA ALA A 23 8.64 44.60 10.07
C ALA A 23 8.04 43.47 10.92
N LYS A 24 7.32 43.80 12.00
CA LYS A 24 6.61 42.82 12.84
C LYS A 24 5.52 42.08 12.05
N LYS A 25 4.74 42.80 11.25
CA LYS A 25 3.69 42.20 10.40
C LYS A 25 4.31 41.25 9.37
N ASN A 26 5.34 41.69 8.67
CA ASN A 26 6.04 40.88 7.68
C ASN A 26 6.65 39.62 8.30
N ALA A 27 7.21 39.73 9.50
CA ALA A 27 7.73 38.56 10.24
C ALA A 27 6.62 37.55 10.57
N ALA A 28 5.46 38.03 11.04
CA ALA A 28 4.32 37.17 11.34
C ALA A 28 3.78 36.46 10.09
N GLU A 29 3.64 37.18 8.98
CA GLU A 29 3.21 36.62 7.69
C GLU A 29 4.21 35.57 7.17
N MET A 30 5.51 35.84 7.30
CA MET A 30 6.55 34.88 6.90
C MET A 30 6.47 33.58 7.69
N ILE A 31 6.27 33.67 9.02
CA ILE A 31 6.10 32.49 9.88
C ILE A 31 4.84 31.72 9.49
N GLN A 32 3.72 32.41 9.26
CA GLN A 32 2.47 31.76 8.86
C GLN A 32 2.60 31.04 7.52
N LYS A 33 3.25 31.69 6.53
CA LYS A 33 3.50 31.10 5.22
C LYS A 33 4.41 29.88 5.33
N ALA A 34 5.51 29.98 6.07
CA ALA A 34 6.42 28.86 6.30
C ALA A 34 5.71 27.66 6.97
N LYS A 35 4.83 27.93 7.93
CA LYS A 35 4.02 26.88 8.57
C LYS A 35 3.06 26.21 7.59
N SER A 36 2.35 26.99 6.78
CA SER A 36 1.44 26.45 5.78
C SER A 36 2.17 25.64 4.70
N GLU A 37 3.35 26.08 4.27
CA GLU A 37 4.17 25.35 3.31
C GLU A 37 4.70 24.04 3.91
N ALA A 38 5.11 24.05 5.19
CA ALA A 38 5.55 22.86 5.91
C ALA A 38 4.40 21.84 6.03
N ASP A 39 3.21 22.27 6.44
CA ASP A 39 2.03 21.41 6.55
C ASP A 39 1.64 20.82 5.19
N SER A 40 1.69 21.63 4.12
CA SER A 40 1.42 21.15 2.75
C SER A 40 2.42 20.09 2.32
N LYS A 41 3.73 20.34 2.48
CA LYS A 41 4.79 19.38 2.13
C LYS A 41 4.68 18.11 2.95
N TYR A 42 4.37 18.22 4.23
CA TYR A 42 4.17 17.06 5.10
C TYR A 42 3.03 16.16 4.59
N ASN A 43 1.89 16.77 4.24
CA ASN A 43 0.74 16.04 3.71
C ASN A 43 1.03 15.42 2.34
N GLU A 44 1.79 16.10 1.49
CA GLU A 44 2.23 15.58 0.18
C GLU A 44 3.13 14.34 0.36
N ILE A 45 4.14 14.43 1.23
CA ILE A 45 5.02 13.30 1.55
C ILE A 45 4.22 12.10 2.08
N LEU A 46 3.26 12.34 2.97
CA LEU A 46 2.40 11.26 3.49
C LEU A 46 1.55 10.62 2.39
N LYS A 47 1.01 11.42 1.48
CA LYS A 47 0.20 10.93 0.37
C LYS A 47 1.04 10.08 -0.59
N GLU A 48 2.24 10.54 -0.94
CA GLU A 48 3.17 9.79 -1.78
C GLU A 48 3.62 8.48 -1.12
N ALA A 49 3.93 8.53 0.18
CA ALA A 49 4.33 7.34 0.94
C ALA A 49 3.22 6.28 0.96
N ARG A 50 1.97 6.70 1.15
CA ARG A 50 0.81 5.80 1.09
C ARG A 50 0.62 5.22 -0.31
N ALA A 51 0.68 6.05 -1.35
CA ALA A 51 0.56 5.57 -2.73
C ALA A 51 1.62 4.52 -3.08
N LYS A 52 2.87 4.74 -2.67
CA LYS A 52 3.96 3.76 -2.86
C LYS A 52 3.72 2.48 -2.06
N ALA A 53 3.22 2.59 -0.84
CA ALA A 53 2.90 1.41 -0.03
C ALA A 53 1.79 0.57 -0.69
N ASP A 54 0.74 1.21 -1.18
CA ASP A 54 -0.36 0.55 -1.88
C ASP A 54 0.12 -0.10 -3.19
N GLU A 55 1.00 0.56 -3.93
CA GLU A 55 1.64 0.01 -5.14
C GLU A 55 2.45 -1.26 -4.84
N ILE A 56 3.28 -1.23 -3.78
CA ILE A 56 4.07 -2.39 -3.35
C ILE A 56 3.16 -3.57 -2.95
N ILE A 57 2.09 -3.29 -2.19
CA ILE A 57 1.14 -4.32 -1.78
C ILE A 57 0.46 -4.95 -3.00
N ASN A 58 0.01 -4.12 -3.95
CA ASN A 58 -0.65 -4.62 -5.15
C ASN A 58 0.30 -5.46 -6.01
N LEU A 59 1.55 -5.01 -6.18
CA LEU A 59 2.56 -5.78 -6.90
C LEU A 59 2.80 -7.15 -6.24
N ALA A 60 2.95 -7.18 -4.91
CA ALA A 60 3.13 -8.43 -4.18
C ALA A 60 1.92 -9.39 -4.30
N ILE A 61 0.70 -8.84 -4.34
CA ILE A 61 -0.52 -9.63 -4.58
C ILE A 61 -0.53 -10.19 -6.01
N GLU A 62 -0.18 -9.39 -7.00
CA GLU A 62 -0.11 -9.83 -8.40
C GLU A 62 0.95 -10.92 -8.60
N GLU A 63 2.14 -10.74 -8.04
CA GLU A 63 3.22 -11.73 -8.06
C GLU A 63 2.78 -13.02 -7.36
N GLY A 64 2.21 -12.94 -6.16
CA GLY A 64 1.70 -14.11 -5.44
C GLY A 64 0.63 -14.87 -6.21
N ASN A 65 -0.29 -14.15 -6.88
CA ASN A 65 -1.29 -14.77 -7.74
C ASN A 65 -0.68 -15.39 -9.00
N PHE A 66 0.33 -14.74 -9.59
CA PHE A 66 1.04 -15.27 -10.75
C PHE A 66 1.78 -16.57 -10.42
N GLU A 67 2.46 -16.63 -9.28
CA GLU A 67 3.13 -17.84 -8.79
C GLU A 67 2.14 -18.93 -8.35
N ALA A 68 0.98 -18.56 -7.81
CA ALA A 68 -0.04 -19.52 -7.41
C ALA A 68 -0.69 -20.26 -8.60
N LYS A 69 -0.84 -19.60 -9.76
CA LYS A 69 -1.43 -20.20 -10.98
C LYS A 69 -0.79 -21.53 -11.39
N PRO A 70 0.53 -21.63 -11.64
CA PRO A 70 1.14 -22.89 -12.05
C PRO A 70 1.05 -23.97 -10.95
N ILE A 71 1.04 -23.60 -9.67
CA ILE A 71 0.84 -24.53 -8.56
C ILE A 71 -0.56 -25.15 -8.63
N LEU A 72 -1.59 -24.32 -8.82
CA LEU A 72 -2.97 -24.77 -8.97
C LEU A 72 -3.14 -25.65 -10.21
N GLU A 73 -2.65 -25.22 -11.37
CA GLU A 73 -2.71 -26.01 -12.62
C GLU A 73 -2.00 -27.36 -12.47
N LYS A 74 -0.85 -27.40 -11.79
CA LYS A 74 -0.15 -28.65 -11.51
C LYS A 74 -0.97 -29.54 -10.58
N GLY A 75 -1.53 -28.99 -9.51
CA GLY A 75 -2.41 -29.71 -8.59
C GLY A 75 -3.63 -30.31 -9.30
N GLU A 76 -4.26 -29.56 -10.20
CA GLU A 76 -5.39 -30.06 -11.01
C GLU A 76 -4.97 -31.24 -11.91
N LYS A 77 -3.81 -31.13 -12.57
CA LYS A 77 -3.26 -32.22 -13.40
C LYS A 77 -2.95 -33.47 -12.57
N GLU A 78 -2.39 -33.32 -11.37
CA GLU A 78 -2.11 -34.43 -10.46
C GLU A 78 -3.40 -35.10 -10.00
N VAL A 79 -4.43 -34.33 -9.62
CA VAL A 79 -5.76 -34.86 -9.27
C VAL A 79 -6.38 -35.61 -10.43
N TYR A 80 -6.28 -35.08 -11.65
CA TYR A 80 -6.79 -35.74 -12.86
C TYR A 80 -6.06 -37.07 -13.12
N ALA A 81 -4.73 -37.10 -12.99
CA ALA A 81 -3.93 -38.30 -13.15
C ALA A 81 -4.32 -39.39 -12.13
N ILE A 82 -4.46 -39.03 -10.85
CA ILE A 82 -4.86 -39.96 -9.79
C ILE A 82 -6.27 -40.53 -10.07
N LYS A 83 -7.22 -39.68 -10.46
CA LYS A 83 -8.60 -40.12 -10.78
C LYS A 83 -8.65 -41.06 -11.97
N ASN A 84 -7.87 -40.82 -13.01
CA ASN A 84 -7.86 -41.67 -14.20
C ASN A 84 -7.17 -43.02 -13.97
N VAL A 85 -6.05 -43.04 -13.23
CA VAL A 85 -5.40 -44.29 -12.81
C VAL A 85 -6.34 -45.16 -11.98
N ALA A 86 -7.26 -44.54 -11.24
CA ALA A 86 -8.20 -45.26 -10.41
C ALA A 86 -9.20 -46.11 -11.20
N ASN A 87 -9.59 -45.80 -12.44
CA ASN A 87 -10.64 -46.59 -13.10
C ASN A 87 -10.17 -48.00 -13.47
N ASP A 88 -9.04 -48.13 -14.15
CA ASP A 88 -8.51 -49.43 -14.59
C ASP A 88 -8.03 -50.29 -13.41
N VAL A 89 -7.39 -49.66 -12.41
CA VAL A 89 -6.94 -50.36 -11.20
C VAL A 89 -8.13 -50.77 -10.33
N LYS A 90 -9.20 -49.96 -10.27
CA LYS A 90 -10.40 -50.27 -9.50
C LYS A 90 -11.17 -51.43 -10.12
N GLU A 91 -11.32 -51.49 -11.45
CA GLU A 91 -11.94 -52.65 -12.10
C GLU A 91 -11.14 -53.93 -11.85
N ASN A 92 -9.82 -53.89 -11.97
CA ASN A 92 -8.97 -55.04 -11.63
C ASN A 92 -9.04 -55.41 -10.15
N ALA A 93 -9.03 -54.44 -9.24
CA ALA A 93 -9.15 -54.70 -7.81
C ALA A 93 -10.50 -55.32 -7.45
N VAL A 94 -11.59 -54.83 -8.07
CA VAL A 94 -12.93 -55.40 -7.93
C VAL A 94 -12.94 -56.85 -8.44
N ASN A 95 -12.38 -57.12 -9.61
CA ASN A 95 -12.28 -58.48 -10.15
C ASN A 95 -11.48 -59.42 -9.24
N ILE A 96 -10.34 -58.97 -8.68
CA ILE A 96 -9.55 -59.76 -7.72
C ILE A 96 -10.37 -60.08 -6.47
N VAL A 97 -11.13 -59.11 -5.94
CA VAL A 97 -11.98 -59.33 -4.76
C VAL A 97 -13.11 -60.31 -5.09
N VAL A 98 -13.78 -60.15 -6.23
CA VAL A 98 -14.85 -61.06 -6.70
C VAL A 98 -14.30 -62.47 -6.88
N GLU A 99 -13.17 -62.64 -7.57
CA GLU A 99 -12.52 -63.94 -7.73
C GLU A 99 -12.18 -64.59 -6.39
N ARG A 100 -11.69 -63.81 -5.41
CA ARG A 100 -11.35 -64.33 -4.09
C ARG A 100 -12.59 -64.81 -3.34
N ILE A 101 -13.70 -64.08 -3.42
CA ILE A 101 -14.98 -64.49 -2.83
C ILE A 101 -15.50 -65.75 -3.53
N VAL A 102 -15.54 -65.76 -4.87
CA VAL A 102 -16.02 -66.91 -5.65
C VAL A 102 -15.16 -68.15 -5.37
N LYS A 103 -13.83 -68.05 -5.29
CA LYS A 103 -12.95 -69.19 -4.95
C LYS A 103 -13.09 -69.65 -3.49
N SER A 104 -13.48 -68.76 -2.57
CA SER A 104 -13.63 -69.09 -1.15
C SER A 104 -14.99 -69.72 -0.81
N TYR A 105 -16.04 -69.44 -1.59
CA TYR A 105 -17.41 -69.90 -1.34
C TYR A 105 -18.01 -70.76 -2.47
N GLY A 106 -17.40 -70.78 -3.65
CA GLY A 106 -17.79 -71.60 -4.80
C GLY A 106 -17.13 -72.97 -4.75
N ASN A 107 -17.53 -73.79 -3.77
CA ASN A 107 -17.35 -75.23 -3.85
C ASN A 107 -18.69 -75.86 -4.23
N SER A 108 -18.91 -75.95 -5.54
CA SER A 108 -19.64 -77.04 -6.22
C SER A 108 -19.12 -77.11 -7.64
#